data_AF-A0A2V6Z1X0-F1
#
_entry.id   AF-A0A2V6Z1X0-F1
#
_cell.length_a   1.000
_cell.length_b   1.000
_cell.length_c   1.000
_cell.angle_alpha   90.00
_cell.angle_beta   90.00
_cell.angle_gamma   90.00
#
_symmetry.space_group_name_H-M   'P 1'
#
loop_
_entity.id
_entity.type
_entity.pdbx_description
1 polymer ?
#
loop_
_entity_poly.entity_id
_entity_poly.type
_entity_poly.pdbx_seq_one_letter_code
_entity_poly.pdbx_strand_id
1 'polypeptide(L)'
;MKAAAAVAEILKREGVRFLIGYPVNPIIEAAAEADIRTIIVRQERTGLHMADAVSRISSGERIGVFAMQHGPGSENAFGGVAQAYGDSVPIVVLPGGYPRRITNI
;
A
#
# COMPACT_ATOMS: atom_id res chain seq x y z
N MET A 1 -8.05 -19.74 3.72
CA MET A 1 -7.99 -18.26 3.63
C MET A 1 -7.10 -17.88 2.45
N LYS A 2 -7.51 -16.93 1.60
CA LYS A 2 -6.63 -16.39 0.53
C LYS A 2 -5.58 -15.48 1.17
N ALA A 3 -4.36 -15.42 0.61
CA ALA A 3 -3.27 -14.61 1.17
C ALA A 3 -3.65 -13.12 1.32
N ALA A 4 -4.39 -12.55 0.35
CA ALA A 4 -4.85 -11.16 0.42
C ALA A 4 -5.76 -10.89 1.64
N ALA A 5 -6.65 -11.83 1.98
CA ALA A 5 -7.51 -11.72 3.15
C ALA A 5 -6.70 -11.77 4.45
N ALA A 6 -5.69 -12.65 4.52
CA ALA A 6 -4.79 -12.71 5.68
C ALA A 6 -4.01 -11.40 5.87
N VAL A 7 -3.51 -10.82 4.78
CA VAL A 7 -2.83 -9.51 4.80
C VAL A 7 -3.77 -8.42 5.31
N ALA A 8 -4.99 -8.34 4.76
CA ALA A 8 -5.98 -7.35 5.19
C ALA A 8 -6.37 -7.49 6.67
N GLU A 9 -6.52 -8.72 7.17
CA GLU A 9 -6.78 -8.99 8.58
C GLU A 9 -5.62 -8.50 9.47
N ILE A 10 -4.36 -8.75 9.08
CA ILE A 10 -3.19 -8.25 9.78
C ILE A 10 -3.19 -6.72 9.80
N LEU A 11 -3.39 -6.06 8.65
CA LEU A 11 -3.45 -4.59 8.59
C LEU A 11 -4.54 -4.03 9.52
N LYS A 12 -5.72 -4.66 9.58
CA LYS A 12 -6.79 -4.26 10.49
C LYS A 12 -6.38 -4.39 11.96
N ARG A 13 -5.70 -5.48 12.33
CA ARG A 13 -5.19 -5.71 13.70
C ARG A 13 -4.11 -4.71 14.08
N GLU A 14 -3.27 -4.29 13.14
CA GLU A 14 -2.27 -3.22 13.30
C GLU A 14 -2.89 -1.81 13.31
N GLY A 15 -4.23 -1.69 13.28
CA GLY A 15 -4.93 -0.41 13.39
C GLY A 15 -4.94 0.42 12.10
N VAL A 16 -4.62 -0.16 10.95
CA VAL A 16 -4.71 0.52 9.65
C VAL A 16 -6.17 0.87 9.36
N ARG A 17 -6.44 2.17 9.18
CA ARG A 17 -7.80 2.68 8.89
C ARG A 17 -8.03 3.02 7.43
N PHE A 18 -6.94 3.33 6.72
CA PHE A 18 -6.97 3.75 5.32
C PHE A 18 -5.96 2.93 4.52
N LEU A 19 -6.41 2.37 3.41
CA LEU A 19 -5.54 1.80 2.40
C LEU A 19 -5.62 2.68 1.16
N ILE A 20 -4.54 3.41 0.87
CA ILE A 20 -4.44 4.19 -0.36
C ILE A 20 -4.03 3.21 -1.48
N GLY A 21 -4.70 3.28 -2.62
CA GLY A 21 -4.50 2.32 -3.71
C GLY A 21 -4.42 2.99 -5.07
N TYR A 22 -3.51 2.55 -5.93
CA TYR A 22 -3.68 2.69 -7.37
C TYR A 22 -4.37 1.43 -7.91
N PRO A 23 -5.28 1.53 -8.91
CA PRO A 23 -6.09 0.40 -9.36
C PRO A 23 -5.29 -0.89 -9.63
N VAL A 24 -5.97 -2.03 -9.48
CA VAL A 24 -5.48 -3.39 -9.78
C VAL A 24 -4.47 -3.93 -8.74
N ASN A 25 -4.96 -4.18 -7.51
CA ASN A 25 -4.25 -4.96 -6.51
C ASN A 25 -5.26 -5.75 -5.65
N PRO A 26 -5.13 -7.09 -5.48
CA PRO A 26 -6.08 -7.89 -4.71
C PRO A 26 -6.23 -7.49 -3.24
N ILE A 27 -5.24 -6.79 -2.67
CA ILE A 27 -5.30 -6.27 -1.30
C ILE A 27 -6.40 -5.20 -1.15
N ILE A 28 -6.73 -4.46 -2.23
CA ILE A 28 -7.75 -3.41 -2.18
C ILE A 28 -9.11 -4.00 -1.81
N GLU A 29 -9.56 -5.04 -2.50
CA GLU A 29 -10.84 -5.68 -2.20
C GLU A 29 -10.83 -6.34 -0.82
N ALA A 30 -9.76 -7.07 -0.50
CA ALA A 30 -9.62 -7.72 0.81
C ALA A 30 -9.62 -6.72 1.97
N ALA A 31 -9.03 -5.53 1.78
CA ALA A 31 -9.05 -4.45 2.77
C ALA A 31 -10.46 -3.88 2.95
N ALA A 32 -11.21 -3.69 1.86
CA ALA A 32 -12.60 -3.25 1.93
C ALA A 32 -13.48 -4.29 2.67
N GLU A 33 -13.32 -5.57 2.37
CA GLU A 33 -14.00 -6.68 3.08
C GLU A 33 -13.64 -6.72 4.58
N ALA A 34 -12.41 -6.33 4.93
CA ALA A 34 -11.92 -6.24 6.32
C ALA A 34 -12.27 -4.91 7.03
N ASP A 35 -13.16 -4.09 6.46
CA ASP A 35 -13.57 -2.80 7.01
C ASP A 35 -12.39 -1.80 7.15
N ILE A 36 -11.47 -1.82 6.18
CA ILE A 36 -10.46 -0.78 5.98
C ILE A 36 -10.94 0.12 4.84
N ARG A 37 -10.98 1.44 5.08
CA ARG A 37 -11.42 2.38 4.04
C ARG A 37 -10.39 2.43 2.91
N THR A 38 -10.79 2.03 1.72
CA THR A 38 -9.95 2.11 0.53
C THR A 38 -10.08 3.49 -0.15
N ILE A 39 -8.96 4.03 -0.62
CA ILE A 39 -8.91 5.33 -1.31
C ILE A 39 -8.16 5.15 -2.62
N ILE A 40 -8.89 5.18 -3.74
CA ILE A 40 -8.30 4.99 -5.07
C ILE A 40 -7.79 6.31 -5.63
N VAL A 41 -6.51 6.34 -5.99
CA VAL A 41 -5.86 7.50 -6.64
C VAL A 41 -5.72 7.30 -8.15
N ARG A 42 -5.46 8.40 -8.85
CA ARG A 42 -5.26 8.43 -10.30
C ARG A 42 -3.79 8.44 -10.73
N GLN A 43 -2.87 8.59 -9.78
CA GLN A 43 -1.42 8.62 -9.98
C GLN A 43 -0.74 7.95 -8.79
N GLU A 44 0.18 7.03 -9.05
CA GLU A 44 0.81 6.20 -8.01
C GLU A 44 1.62 7.04 -7.02
N ARG A 45 2.39 8.01 -7.53
CA ARG A 45 3.19 8.91 -6.69
C ARG A 45 2.31 9.74 -5.75
N THR A 46 1.16 10.22 -6.23
CA THR A 46 0.20 10.94 -5.37
C THR A 46 -0.30 10.04 -4.25
N GLY A 47 -0.66 8.79 -4.55
CA GLY A 47 -1.11 7.85 -3.53
C GLY A 47 -0.04 7.54 -2.50
N LEU A 48 1.20 7.40 -2.93
CA LEU A 48 2.30 7.17 -2.00
C LEU A 48 2.59 8.39 -1.10
N HIS A 49 2.52 9.61 -1.64
CA HIS A 49 2.61 10.83 -0.83
C HIS A 49 1.45 10.95 0.17
N MET A 50 0.26 10.46 -0.15
CA MET A 50 -0.84 10.40 0.80
C MET A 50 -0.55 9.40 1.94
N ALA A 51 0.04 8.24 1.64
CA ALA A 51 0.48 7.29 2.67
C ALA A 51 1.56 7.89 3.58
N ASP A 52 2.59 8.51 2.99
CA ASP A 52 3.60 9.28 3.72
C ASP A 52 2.95 10.33 4.66
N ALA A 53 1.99 11.11 4.15
CA ALA A 53 1.31 12.13 4.95
C ALA A 53 0.53 11.55 6.15
N VAL A 54 -0.09 10.37 6.01
CA VAL A 54 -0.76 9.68 7.13
C VAL A 54 0.21 9.42 8.28
N SER A 55 1.41 8.92 7.94
CA SER A 55 2.45 8.65 8.93
C SER A 55 2.99 9.93 9.56
N ARG A 56 3.28 10.97 8.76
CA ARG A 56 3.80 12.23 9.29
C ARG A 56 2.83 12.95 10.22
N ILE A 57 1.58 13.10 9.80
CA ILE A 57 0.56 13.85 10.56
C ILE A 57 0.23 13.16 11.88
N SER A 58 0.45 11.84 11.96
CA SER A 58 0.27 11.06 13.19
C SER A 58 1.55 10.89 13.99
N SER A 59 2.66 11.53 13.62
CA SER A 59 3.97 11.33 14.26
C SER A 59 4.38 9.86 14.34
N GLY A 60 4.02 9.06 13.33
CA GLY A 60 4.32 7.63 13.27
C GLY A 60 3.37 6.73 14.05
N GLU A 61 2.38 7.27 14.78
CA GLU A 61 1.38 6.44 15.48
C GLU A 61 0.48 5.65 14.52
N ARG A 62 0.29 6.15 13.29
CA ARG A 62 -0.49 5.47 12.26
C ARG A 62 0.38 5.30 11.02
N ILE A 63 0.64 4.05 10.65
CA ILE A 63 1.44 3.76 9.48
C ILE A 63 0.58 3.90 8.22
N GLY A 64 1.01 4.76 7.31
CA GLY A 64 0.44 4.89 5.98
C GLY A 64 0.69 3.65 5.13
N VAL A 65 -0.36 3.18 4.46
CA VAL A 65 -0.32 1.97 3.64
C VAL A 65 -0.70 2.33 2.20
N PHE A 66 0.15 1.95 1.26
CA PHE A 66 -0.09 2.10 -0.17
C PHE A 66 -0.04 0.76 -0.91
N ALA A 67 -1.00 0.49 -1.77
CA ALA A 67 -1.01 -0.68 -2.66
C ALA A 67 -1.10 -0.27 -4.12
N MET A 68 -0.35 -0.94 -5.00
CA MET A 68 -0.42 -0.69 -6.44
C MET A 68 -0.19 -1.97 -7.25
N GLN A 69 -0.46 -1.91 -8.55
CA GLN A 69 -0.10 -2.97 -9.50
C GLN A 69 1.41 -3.20 -9.58
N HIS A 70 1.82 -4.36 -10.12
CA HIS A 70 3.22 -4.66 -10.43
C HIS A 70 3.73 -3.84 -11.64
N GLY A 71 5.05 -3.81 -11.84
CA GLY A 71 5.68 -3.19 -13.00
C GLY A 71 5.52 -1.65 -12.99
N PRO A 72 4.82 -1.03 -13.96
CA PRO A 72 4.73 0.42 -14.07
C PRO A 72 4.21 1.11 -12.80
N GLY A 73 3.28 0.47 -12.08
CA GLY A 73 2.79 1.02 -10.82
C GLY A 73 3.88 1.14 -9.75
N SER A 74 4.71 0.10 -9.64
CA SER A 74 5.88 0.08 -8.75
C SER A 74 6.90 1.14 -9.13
N GLU A 75 7.21 1.26 -10.42
CA GLU A 75 8.18 2.24 -10.94
C GLU A 75 7.71 3.69 -10.74
N ASN A 76 6.44 3.98 -11.04
CA ASN A 76 5.86 5.31 -10.88
C ASN A 76 5.81 5.77 -9.41
N ALA A 77 5.58 4.84 -8.48
CA ALA A 77 5.57 5.12 -7.05
C ALA A 77 6.98 5.26 -6.45
N PHE A 78 8.01 4.68 -7.07
CA PHE A 78 9.35 4.56 -6.48
C PHE A 78 9.94 5.89 -6.03
N GLY A 79 9.71 6.97 -6.79
CA GLY A 79 10.17 8.31 -6.41
C GLY A 79 9.64 8.78 -5.05
N GLY A 80 8.38 8.45 -4.72
CA GLY A 80 7.84 8.76 -3.39
C GLY A 80 8.42 7.85 -2.30
N VAL A 81 8.79 6.60 -2.63
CA VAL A 81 9.38 5.65 -1.66
C VAL A 81 10.77 6.16 -1.28
N ALA A 82 11.54 6.60 -2.28
CA ALA A 82 12.84 7.22 -2.07
C ALA A 82 12.74 8.47 -1.18
N GLN A 83 11.72 9.31 -1.39
CA GLN A 83 11.47 10.48 -0.54
C GLN A 83 11.14 10.09 0.91
N ALA A 84 10.17 9.18 1.11
CA ALA A 84 9.80 8.71 2.45
C ALA A 84 10.98 8.08 3.19
N TYR A 85 11.82 7.30 2.48
CA TYR A 85 13.04 6.73 3.03
C TYR A 85 14.05 7.82 3.44
N GLY A 86 14.31 8.80 2.56
CA GLY A 86 15.23 9.90 2.84
C GLY A 86 14.81 10.74 4.06
N ASP A 87 13.50 10.89 4.26
CA ASP A 87 12.93 11.65 5.37
C ASP A 87 12.64 10.80 6.62
N SER A 88 13.01 9.52 6.62
CA SER A 88 12.74 8.57 7.72
C SER A 88 11.26 8.43 8.10
N VAL A 89 10.37 8.45 7.12
CA VAL A 89 8.93 8.29 7.34
C VAL A 89 8.51 6.83 7.23
N PRO A 90 7.88 6.27 8.28
CA PRO A 90 7.50 4.87 8.27
C PRO A 90 6.26 4.68 7.39
N ILE A 91 6.37 3.93 6.31
CA ILE A 91 5.25 3.55 5.43
C ILE A 91 5.31 2.07 5.09
N VAL A 92 4.16 1.48 4.78
CA VAL A 92 4.05 0.13 4.20
C VAL A 92 3.62 0.23 2.75
N VAL A 93 4.41 -0.36 1.85
CA VAL A 93 4.15 -0.34 0.41
C VAL A 93 3.96 -1.77 -0.06
N LEU A 94 2.81 -2.04 -0.69
CA LEU A 94 2.35 -3.36 -1.12
C LEU A 94 2.23 -3.40 -2.65
N PRO A 95 3.35 -3.56 -3.38
CA PRO A 95 3.28 -3.74 -4.82
C PRO A 95 2.64 -5.09 -5.15
N GLY A 96 1.96 -5.15 -6.29
CA GLY A 96 1.55 -6.42 -6.88
C GLY A 96 2.77 -7.28 -7.21
N GLY A 97 2.59 -8.60 -7.18
CA GLY A 97 3.58 -9.56 -7.64
C GLY A 97 3.14 -10.29 -8.90
N TYR A 98 4.10 -10.75 -9.69
CA TYR A 98 3.84 -11.72 -10.74
C TYR A 98 3.60 -13.12 -10.14
N PRO A 99 2.77 -13.97 -10.76
CA PRO A 99 2.65 -15.36 -10.35
C PRO A 99 4.02 -16.05 -10.36
N ARG A 100 4.34 -16.78 -9.29
CA ARG A 100 5.62 -17.50 -9.17
C ARG A 100 5.93 -18.42 -10.35
N ARG A 101 4.91 -19.00 -10.98
CA ARG A 101 5.11 -19.90 -12.14
C ARG A 101 5.72 -19.22 -13.38
N ILE A 102 5.66 -17.88 -13.47
CA ILE A 102 6.20 -17.11 -14.61
C ILE A 102 7.45 -16.30 -14.25
N THR A 103 7.78 -16.21 -12.97
CA THR A 103 9.03 -15.63 -12.49
C THR A 103 9.93 -16.81 -12.15
N ASN A 104 11.04 -17.03 -12.86
CA ASN A 104 11.97 -18.14 -12.61
C ASN A 104 12.76 -17.97 -11.29
N ILE A 105 12.04 -17.84 -10.18
CA ILE A 105 12.46 -17.70 -8.78
C ILE A 105 11.54 -18.54 -7.90
#